data_AF-A0A7S3E8Y0-F1
#
_entry.id   AF-A0A7S3E8Y0-F1
#
_cell.length_a   1.000
_cell.length_b   1.000
_cell.length_c   1.000
_cell.angle_alpha   90.00
_cell.angle_beta   90.00
_cell.angle_gamma   90.00
#
_symmetry.space_group_name_H-M   'P 1'
#
loop_
_entity.id
_entity.type
_entity.pdbx_description
1 polymer ?
#
loop_
_entity_poly.entity_id
_entity_poly.type
_entity_poly.pdbx_seq_one_letter_code
_entity_poly.pdbx_strand_id
1 'polypeptide(L)'
;MKTKSRIRKKVLGSKDESLFEFRARGKDKKNTGARHGAVQRRSQAEKVRRRTLGVEMNNRTKRGEFRDERIGEKSENISEEDKLIARLRHQHSKRTKKRANFNLEDVDDELDILTHGGTAIDEFSDDQLNESGEDEEQDGDDRDTGLTSAEGVEKLNFGGGLVQKVPEETGEDGRLKTHAEVMAEIIAKSKMYRDERAKDRLEMEAKTDKLDAALDDILPGLQKGPSRNAVVQSVADKEYDKMFVELATEKRAIATDRLKTPEEVNRRHLGFRSRCFLLFFC
;
A
#
# COMPACT_ATOMS: atom_id res chain seq x y z
N MET A 1 -26.44 91.20 29.76
CA MET A 1 -27.33 90.63 28.73
C MET A 1 -26.55 89.55 27.97
N LYS A 2 -26.91 88.27 28.14
CA LYS A 2 -26.17 87.12 27.56
C LYS A 2 -26.90 86.63 26.31
N THR A 3 -26.35 86.86 25.12
CA THR A 3 -26.88 86.30 23.86
C THR A 3 -26.05 85.11 23.43
N LYS A 4 -26.58 83.89 23.65
CA LYS A 4 -26.01 82.63 23.14
C LYS A 4 -26.31 82.52 21.64
N SER A 5 -25.32 82.76 20.79
CA SER A 5 -25.43 82.46 19.34
C SER A 5 -25.19 80.96 19.10
N ARG A 6 -26.21 80.29 18.58
CA ARG A 6 -26.22 78.84 18.33
C ARG A 6 -25.60 78.58 16.95
N ILE A 7 -24.31 78.22 16.93
CA ILE A 7 -23.58 77.87 15.71
C ILE A 7 -24.12 76.54 15.16
N ARG A 8 -24.88 76.59 14.07
CA ARG A 8 -25.31 75.40 13.32
C ARG A 8 -24.16 74.95 12.41
N LYS A 9 -23.57 73.78 12.70
CA LYS A 9 -22.63 73.10 11.80
C LYS A 9 -23.35 72.75 10.49
N LYS A 10 -23.00 73.41 9.39
CA LYS A 10 -23.37 72.96 8.03
C LYS A 10 -22.48 71.77 7.69
N VAL A 11 -23.07 70.58 7.59
CA VAL A 11 -22.43 69.41 6.99
C VAL A 11 -22.47 69.62 5.49
N LEU A 12 -21.33 69.98 4.89
CA LEU A 12 -21.16 70.04 3.44
C LEU A 12 -20.77 68.65 2.96
N GLY A 13 -21.74 67.96 2.36
CA GLY A 13 -21.53 66.73 1.60
C GLY A 13 -22.52 66.71 0.45
N SER A 14 -22.23 67.50 -0.59
CA SER A 14 -22.98 67.48 -1.84
C SER A 14 -22.69 66.17 -2.57
N LYS A 15 -23.69 65.29 -2.63
CA LYS A 15 -23.71 64.18 -3.56
C LYS A 15 -24.08 64.74 -4.93
N ASP A 16 -23.20 64.56 -5.90
CA ASP A 16 -23.48 64.82 -7.31
C ASP A 16 -24.49 63.77 -7.79
N GLU A 17 -25.78 64.09 -7.68
CA GLU A 17 -26.86 63.33 -8.29
C GLU A 17 -27.15 63.93 -9.67
N SER A 18 -26.42 63.46 -10.67
CA SER A 18 -26.74 63.73 -12.07
C SER A 18 -28.03 62.97 -12.45
N LEU A 19 -29.12 63.73 -12.52
CA LEU A 19 -30.40 63.39 -13.16
C LEU A 19 -30.19 63.04 -14.64
N PHE A 20 -30.41 61.79 -15.01
CA PHE A 20 -30.78 61.41 -16.38
C PHE A 20 -31.66 60.16 -16.34
N GLU A 21 -32.97 60.37 -16.31
CA GLU A 21 -33.97 59.30 -16.37
C GLU A 21 -34.46 59.16 -17.82
N PHE A 22 -33.90 58.19 -18.55
CA PHE A 22 -34.47 57.70 -19.81
C PHE A 22 -35.15 56.36 -19.52
N ARG A 23 -36.48 56.36 -19.52
CA ARG A 23 -37.31 55.19 -19.16
C ARG A 23 -37.56 54.32 -20.40
N ALA A 24 -36.65 53.41 -20.70
CA ALA A 24 -36.91 52.29 -21.59
C ALA A 24 -37.43 51.09 -20.77
N ARG A 25 -38.67 50.67 -21.02
CA ARG A 25 -39.24 49.44 -20.45
C ARG A 25 -38.70 48.24 -21.22
N GLY A 26 -37.54 47.75 -20.79
CA GLY A 26 -36.99 46.44 -21.12
C GLY A 26 -36.29 45.90 -19.88
N LYS A 27 -36.57 44.65 -19.50
CA LYS A 27 -35.85 43.98 -18.40
C LYS A 27 -34.46 43.60 -18.90
N ASP A 28 -33.62 44.60 -19.14
CA ASP A 28 -32.19 44.38 -19.26
C ASP A 28 -31.71 44.09 -17.85
N LYS A 29 -31.38 42.82 -17.59
CA LYS A 29 -30.56 42.43 -16.46
C LYS A 29 -29.33 43.31 -16.55
N LYS A 30 -29.32 44.42 -15.79
CA LYS A 30 -28.15 45.27 -15.66
C LYS A 30 -27.05 44.31 -15.29
N ASN A 31 -26.14 44.06 -16.23
CA ASN A 31 -24.86 43.50 -15.94
C ASN A 31 -24.17 44.57 -15.11
N THR A 32 -24.58 44.69 -13.85
CA THR A 32 -23.75 45.20 -12.77
C THR A 32 -22.68 44.15 -12.56
N GLY A 33 -21.90 43.88 -13.61
CA GLY A 33 -20.49 43.54 -13.53
C GLY A 33 -19.78 44.72 -12.91
N ALA A 34 -20.16 45.03 -11.66
CA ALA A 34 -19.21 44.95 -10.58
C ALA A 34 -17.84 45.43 -11.01
N ARG A 35 -17.67 46.75 -10.97
CA ARG A 35 -16.39 47.42 -10.75
C ARG A 35 -15.78 47.00 -9.39
N HIS A 36 -15.90 45.74 -9.01
CA HIS A 36 -15.32 45.16 -7.81
C HIS A 36 -13.83 44.95 -8.08
N GLY A 37 -13.02 45.51 -7.18
CA GLY A 37 -11.57 45.44 -7.28
C GLY A 37 -10.90 46.69 -7.84
N ALA A 38 -11.59 47.78 -8.17
CA ALA A 38 -10.90 49.03 -8.56
C ALA A 38 -9.97 49.57 -7.44
N VAL A 39 -10.37 49.41 -6.17
CA VAL A 39 -9.52 49.73 -5.01
C VAL A 39 -8.37 48.73 -4.88
N GLN A 40 -8.64 47.43 -5.02
CA GLN A 40 -7.62 46.38 -4.95
C GLN A 40 -6.57 46.54 -6.06
N ARG A 41 -6.99 46.78 -7.30
CA ARG A 41 -6.12 47.06 -8.45
C ARG A 41 -5.27 48.31 -8.24
N ARG A 42 -5.85 49.39 -7.69
CA ARG A 42 -5.08 50.59 -7.30
C ARG A 42 -4.03 50.28 -6.24
N SER A 43 -4.39 49.50 -5.21
CA SER A 43 -3.46 49.09 -4.15
C SER A 43 -2.35 48.17 -4.67
N GLN A 44 -2.66 47.26 -5.61
CA GLN A 44 -1.68 46.41 -6.27
C GLN A 44 -0.74 47.24 -7.14
N ALA A 45 -1.27 48.18 -7.92
CA ALA A 45 -0.47 49.09 -8.73
C ALA A 45 0.48 49.94 -7.86
N GLU A 46 0.03 50.39 -6.69
CA GLU A 46 0.90 51.10 -5.74
C GLU A 46 2.01 50.18 -5.17
N LYS A 47 1.68 48.94 -4.79
CA LYS A 47 2.68 47.95 -4.34
C LYS A 47 3.72 47.67 -5.42
N VAL A 48 3.31 47.57 -6.69
CA VAL A 48 4.24 47.40 -7.83
C VAL A 48 5.15 48.63 -7.95
N ARG A 49 4.60 49.86 -7.94
CA ARG A 49 5.40 51.10 -8.01
C ARG A 49 6.40 51.21 -6.85
N ARG A 50 6.00 50.85 -5.63
CA ARG A 50 6.92 50.86 -4.48
C ARG A 50 8.07 49.85 -4.64
N ARG A 51 7.80 48.69 -5.23
CA ARG A 51 8.81 47.64 -5.48
C ARG A 51 9.74 47.95 -6.64
N THR A 52 9.27 48.63 -7.69
CA THR A 52 10.08 48.97 -8.87
C THR A 52 10.64 50.39 -8.75
N LEU A 53 9.83 51.41 -9.04
CA LEU A 53 10.22 52.82 -9.06
C LEU A 53 10.78 53.31 -7.72
N GLY A 54 10.22 52.84 -6.59
CA GLY A 54 10.72 53.19 -5.27
C GLY A 54 12.16 52.73 -5.05
N VAL A 55 12.48 51.51 -5.50
CA VAL A 55 13.84 50.95 -5.42
C VAL A 55 14.77 51.65 -6.40
N GLU A 56 14.32 51.91 -7.63
CA GLU A 56 15.08 52.66 -8.65
C GLU A 56 15.41 54.08 -8.19
N MET A 57 14.46 54.79 -7.60
CA MET A 57 14.66 56.15 -7.06
C MET A 57 15.70 56.15 -5.93
N ASN A 58 15.61 55.18 -5.01
CA ASN A 58 16.57 55.00 -3.93
C ASN A 58 17.97 54.62 -4.44
N ASN A 59 18.05 53.94 -5.60
CA ASN A 59 19.30 53.54 -6.21
C ASN A 59 19.86 54.57 -7.20
N ARG A 60 19.09 55.63 -7.56
CA ARG A 60 19.50 56.65 -8.54
C ARG A 60 20.83 57.34 -8.22
N THR A 61 21.15 57.51 -6.94
CA THR A 61 22.40 58.15 -6.49
C THR A 61 23.51 57.13 -6.20
N LYS A 62 23.22 55.83 -6.22
CA LYS A 62 24.18 54.77 -5.94
C LYS A 62 24.88 54.36 -7.23
N ARG A 63 26.20 54.22 -7.18
CA ARG A 63 27.04 53.84 -8.34
C ARG A 63 27.50 52.38 -8.31
N GLY A 64 27.19 51.63 -7.25
CA GLY A 64 27.56 50.22 -7.09
C GLY A 64 26.36 49.28 -7.19
N GLU A 65 26.57 48.14 -7.84
CA GLU A 65 25.61 47.05 -7.97
C GLU A 65 26.18 45.80 -7.28
N PHE A 66 25.38 45.11 -6.48
CA PHE A 66 25.77 43.81 -5.92
C PHE A 66 25.46 42.71 -6.95
N ARG A 67 26.51 42.08 -7.49
CA ARG A 67 26.39 40.95 -8.42
C ARG A 67 26.48 39.63 -7.64
N ASP A 68 25.38 38.89 -7.56
CA ASP A 68 25.36 37.58 -6.89
C ASP A 68 25.78 36.46 -7.85
N GLU A 69 27.02 36.02 -7.73
CA GLU A 69 27.62 34.98 -8.60
C GLU A 69 27.52 33.56 -8.00
N ARG A 70 26.91 33.38 -6.82
CA ARG A 70 27.00 32.11 -6.06
C ARG A 70 26.35 30.90 -6.74
N ILE A 71 25.36 31.11 -7.58
CA ILE A 71 24.67 30.04 -8.32
C ILE A 71 24.94 30.16 -9.83
N GLY A 72 25.37 31.33 -10.31
CA GLY A 72 25.67 31.57 -11.73
C GLY A 72 24.48 31.43 -12.69
N GLU A 73 23.28 31.14 -12.19
CA GLU A 73 22.10 30.79 -13.01
C GLU A 73 21.64 31.95 -13.92
N LYS A 74 21.85 33.20 -13.47
CA LYS A 74 21.44 34.41 -14.20
C LYS A 74 22.52 35.03 -15.08
N SER A 75 23.76 34.54 -15.05
CA SER A 75 24.82 35.06 -15.92
C SER A 75 24.80 34.38 -17.28
N GLU A 76 24.83 35.19 -18.35
CA GLU A 76 24.91 34.72 -19.74
C GLU A 76 26.32 34.23 -20.11
N ASN A 77 27.35 34.60 -19.34
CA ASN A 77 28.75 34.23 -19.60
C ASN A 77 29.10 32.78 -19.20
N ILE A 78 28.16 32.01 -18.65
CA ILE A 78 28.39 30.63 -18.19
C ILE A 78 27.64 29.67 -19.10
N SER A 79 28.33 28.61 -19.57
CA SER A 79 27.73 27.53 -20.36
C SER A 79 26.58 26.87 -19.60
N GLU A 80 25.59 26.35 -20.32
CA GLU A 80 24.47 25.63 -19.71
C GLU A 80 24.94 24.42 -18.90
N GLU A 81 25.99 23.74 -19.38
CA GLU A 81 26.62 22.61 -18.69
C GLU A 81 27.20 23.01 -17.33
N ASP A 82 27.94 24.13 -17.29
CA ASP A 82 28.53 24.67 -16.07
C ASP A 82 27.46 25.13 -15.06
N LYS A 83 26.32 25.65 -15.54
CA LYS A 83 25.15 25.97 -14.70
C LYS A 83 24.56 24.73 -14.04
N LEU A 84 24.46 23.62 -14.79
CA LEU A 84 23.98 22.34 -14.27
C LEU A 84 24.94 21.79 -13.21
N ILE A 85 26.25 21.87 -13.44
CA ILE A 85 27.28 21.45 -12.47
C ILE A 85 27.22 22.29 -11.20
N ALA A 86 27.08 23.62 -11.32
CA ALA A 86 26.94 24.51 -10.17
C ALA A 86 25.68 24.20 -9.35
N ARG A 87 24.54 23.93 -10.02
CA ARG A 87 23.30 23.50 -9.36
C ARG A 87 23.48 22.18 -8.62
N LEU A 88 24.15 21.21 -9.25
CA LEU A 88 24.43 19.90 -8.66
C LEU A 88 25.31 20.05 -7.41
N ARG A 89 26.41 20.81 -7.47
CA ARG A 89 27.29 21.09 -6.32
C ARG A 89 26.52 21.75 -5.16
N HIS A 90 25.65 22.71 -5.46
CA HIS A 90 24.80 23.35 -4.44
C HIS A 90 23.76 22.40 -3.84
N GLN A 91 23.18 21.52 -4.65
CA GLN A 91 22.27 20.49 -4.19
C GLN A 91 22.98 19.48 -3.27
N HIS A 92 24.18 19.03 -3.67
CA HIS A 92 25.01 18.15 -2.85
C HIS A 92 25.37 18.79 -1.52
N SER A 93 25.84 20.05 -1.50
CA SER A 93 26.22 20.73 -0.25
C SER A 93 25.02 20.97 0.69
N LYS A 94 23.83 21.23 0.15
CA LYS A 94 22.60 21.30 0.96
C LYS A 94 22.21 19.94 1.53
N ARG A 95 22.35 18.88 0.72
CA ARG A 95 22.00 17.51 1.13
C ARG A 95 22.97 16.98 2.18
N THR A 96 24.27 17.23 2.05
CA THR A 96 25.28 16.83 3.03
C THR A 96 25.08 17.55 4.36
N LYS A 97 24.83 18.87 4.37
CA LYS A 97 24.54 19.61 5.61
C LYS A 97 23.31 19.06 6.36
N LYS A 98 22.25 18.70 5.63
CA LYS A 98 21.07 18.10 6.26
C LYS A 98 21.32 16.68 6.80
N ARG A 99 22.21 15.92 6.16
CA ARG A 99 22.58 14.57 6.59
C ARG A 99 23.61 14.56 7.72
N ALA A 100 24.50 15.55 7.78
CA ALA A 100 25.50 15.69 8.83
C ALA A 100 24.86 15.86 10.21
N ASN A 101 23.69 16.51 10.31
CA ASN A 101 22.93 16.58 11.55
C ASN A 101 22.46 15.21 12.10
N PHE A 102 22.52 14.15 11.30
CA PHE A 102 22.16 12.78 11.69
C PHE A 102 23.35 11.82 11.62
N ASN A 103 24.56 12.31 11.35
CA ASN A 103 25.78 11.50 11.42
C ASN A 103 26.31 11.55 12.85
N LEU A 104 25.84 10.63 13.69
CA LEU A 104 26.22 10.53 15.10
C LEU A 104 27.63 9.93 15.30
N GLU A 105 28.25 9.39 14.26
CA GLU A 105 29.56 8.72 14.32
C GLU A 105 30.73 9.68 14.63
N ASP A 106 30.55 11.00 14.48
CA ASP A 106 31.61 12.01 14.65
C ASP A 106 31.51 12.80 15.99
N VAL A 107 30.61 12.45 16.91
CA VAL A 107 30.43 13.14 18.19
C VAL A 107 30.93 12.24 19.31
N ASP A 108 31.99 12.67 20.01
CA ASP A 108 32.56 11.98 21.17
C ASP A 108 31.45 11.49 22.12
N ASP A 109 31.49 10.19 22.43
CA ASP A 109 30.46 9.38 23.12
C ASP A 109 30.04 9.89 24.53
N GLU A 110 30.56 11.02 24.99
CA GLU A 110 30.43 11.49 26.38
C GLU A 110 29.40 12.62 26.59
N LEU A 111 28.85 13.23 25.52
CA LEU A 111 28.06 14.46 25.64
C LEU A 111 26.57 14.39 25.26
N ASP A 112 26.08 13.29 24.67
CA ASP A 112 24.70 13.22 24.18
C ASP A 112 23.97 11.96 24.67
N ILE A 113 23.80 11.88 26.00
CA ILE A 113 22.87 10.93 26.61
C ILE A 113 21.46 11.34 26.16
N LEU A 114 20.81 10.51 25.34
CA LEU A 114 19.47 10.76 24.83
C LEU A 114 18.49 10.83 26.01
N THR A 115 17.89 12.01 26.23
CA THR A 115 16.96 12.26 27.34
C THR A 115 15.56 12.58 26.79
N HIS A 116 14.53 11.91 27.31
CA HIS A 116 13.12 12.20 26.98
C HIS A 116 12.44 12.77 28.24
N GLY A 117 12.11 14.07 28.22
CA GLY A 117 11.49 14.73 29.38
C GLY A 117 12.45 15.03 30.54
N GLY A 118 13.77 14.95 30.32
CA GLY A 118 14.80 15.23 31.33
C GLY A 118 15.35 14.02 32.07
N THR A 119 14.90 12.80 31.74
CA THR A 119 15.45 11.54 32.22
C THR A 119 16.22 10.84 31.10
N ALA A 120 17.38 10.27 31.42
CA ALA A 120 18.18 9.50 30.48
C ALA A 120 17.43 8.23 30.07
N ILE A 121 17.44 7.90 28.77
CA ILE A 121 16.67 6.76 28.28
C ILE A 121 17.22 5.41 28.78
N ASP A 122 18.51 5.35 29.11
CA ASP A 122 19.19 4.17 29.67
C ASP A 122 18.67 3.76 31.06
N GLU A 123 17.95 4.64 31.75
CA GLU A 123 17.37 4.37 33.08
C GLU A 123 15.94 3.79 33.00
N PHE A 124 15.33 3.72 31.81
CA PHE A 124 14.04 3.03 31.64
C PHE A 124 14.24 1.52 31.58
N SER A 125 13.54 0.78 32.46
CA SER A 125 13.46 -0.68 32.37
C SER A 125 12.63 -1.12 31.15
N ASP A 126 13.01 -2.21 30.48
CA ASP A 126 12.31 -2.79 29.31
C ASP A 126 10.79 -2.91 29.50
N ASP A 127 10.35 -3.20 30.72
CA ASP A 127 8.92 -3.32 31.07
C ASP A 127 8.13 -2.01 30.88
N GLN A 128 8.77 -0.84 31.11
CA GLN A 128 8.14 0.48 30.93
C GLN A 128 8.11 0.93 29.47
N LEU A 129 9.04 0.42 28.64
CA LEU A 129 9.08 0.71 27.21
C LEU A 129 8.04 -0.12 26.45
N ASN A 130 7.76 -1.34 26.91
CA ASN A 130 6.76 -2.22 26.29
C ASN A 130 5.30 -1.85 26.63
N GLU A 131 5.01 -1.25 27.78
CA GLU A 131 3.62 -0.93 28.17
C GLU A 131 2.97 0.14 27.25
N SER A 132 3.77 0.88 26.47
CA SER A 132 3.27 1.86 25.49
C SER A 132 3.21 1.35 24.05
N GLY A 133 3.60 0.09 23.79
CA GLY A 133 3.85 -0.43 22.43
C GLY A 133 3.00 -1.63 21.98
N GLU A 134 2.10 -2.15 22.81
CA GLU A 134 1.39 -3.42 22.50
C GLU A 134 0.27 -3.32 21.44
N ASP A 135 0.06 -2.18 20.77
CA ASP A 135 -1.00 -2.05 19.76
C ASP A 135 -0.52 -1.61 18.35
N GLU A 136 0.80 -1.55 18.10
CA GLU A 136 1.33 -1.11 16.80
C GLU A 136 2.40 -2.03 16.16
N GLU A 137 2.65 -3.23 16.70
CA GLU A 137 3.55 -4.20 16.07
C GLU A 137 2.80 -5.33 15.35
N GLN A 138 1.95 -4.97 14.38
CA GLN A 138 1.63 -5.89 13.29
C GLN A 138 1.30 -5.19 11.96
N ASP A 139 1.98 -4.08 11.65
CA ASP A 139 1.96 -3.46 10.31
C ASP A 139 3.20 -3.88 9.48
N GLY A 140 3.53 -5.17 9.57
CA GLY A 140 4.57 -5.83 8.77
C GLY A 140 4.03 -6.68 7.62
N ASP A 141 2.76 -6.52 7.23
CA ASP A 141 2.15 -7.28 6.14
C ASP A 141 1.86 -6.44 4.89
N ASP A 142 2.90 -5.73 4.45
CA ASP A 142 3.07 -5.31 3.06
C ASP A 142 3.36 -6.50 2.12
N ARG A 143 3.05 -7.74 2.53
CA ARG A 143 3.25 -8.95 1.71
C ARG A 143 2.02 -9.35 0.92
N ASP A 144 0.84 -8.84 1.27
CA ASP A 144 -0.40 -9.10 0.53
C ASP A 144 -0.91 -7.89 -0.29
N THR A 145 -0.18 -6.78 -0.32
CA THR A 145 -0.51 -5.61 -1.16
C THR A 145 -0.04 -5.78 -2.61
N GLY A 146 -0.07 -6.99 -3.19
CA GLY A 146 0.18 -7.26 -4.62
C GLY A 146 1.55 -6.82 -5.17
N LEU A 147 2.40 -6.17 -4.36
CA LEU A 147 3.68 -5.59 -4.70
C LEU A 147 4.71 -6.68 -5.02
N THR A 148 4.54 -7.84 -4.37
CA THR A 148 5.37 -9.05 -4.53
C THR A 148 4.72 -10.10 -5.43
N SER A 149 3.47 -9.90 -5.87
CA SER A 149 2.84 -10.75 -6.89
C SER A 149 3.64 -10.66 -8.19
N ALA A 150 3.71 -11.75 -8.97
CA ALA A 150 4.47 -11.77 -10.22
C ALA A 150 4.12 -10.57 -11.14
N GLU A 151 2.86 -10.13 -11.13
CA GLU A 151 2.37 -8.97 -11.87
C GLU A 151 2.84 -7.62 -11.27
N GLY A 152 2.92 -7.49 -9.95
CA GLY A 152 3.42 -6.29 -9.27
C GLY A 152 4.94 -6.11 -9.43
N VAL A 153 5.70 -7.20 -9.38
CA VAL A 153 7.15 -7.18 -9.59
C VAL A 153 7.48 -6.80 -11.05
N GLU A 154 6.70 -7.30 -12.02
CA GLU A 154 6.84 -6.94 -13.44
C GLU A 154 6.58 -5.45 -13.68
N LYS A 155 5.53 -4.88 -13.06
CA LYS A 155 5.13 -3.49 -13.29
C LYS A 155 5.97 -2.46 -12.54
N LEU A 156 6.54 -2.81 -11.39
CA LEU A 156 7.16 -1.82 -10.49
C LEU A 156 8.69 -1.86 -10.50
N ASN A 157 9.31 -3.01 -10.78
CA ASN A 157 10.76 -3.17 -10.61
C ASN A 157 11.56 -3.05 -11.92
N PHE A 158 10.92 -3.12 -13.10
CA PHE A 158 11.62 -3.07 -14.39
C PHE A 158 11.08 -1.95 -15.30
N GLY A 159 11.66 -0.76 -15.18
CA GLY A 159 11.53 0.30 -16.19
C GLY A 159 10.56 1.42 -15.83
N GLY A 160 11.07 2.44 -15.14
CA GLY A 160 10.35 3.70 -14.98
C GLY A 160 9.97 4.30 -16.33
N GLY A 161 8.70 4.66 -16.50
CA GLY A 161 8.30 5.44 -17.67
C GLY A 161 6.82 5.51 -17.97
N LEU A 162 6.01 4.52 -17.60
CA LEU A 162 4.56 4.58 -17.78
C LEU A 162 3.88 4.01 -16.54
N VAL A 163 3.75 4.84 -15.51
CA VAL A 163 2.65 4.69 -14.55
C VAL A 163 1.39 4.90 -15.39
N GLN A 164 0.88 3.80 -15.94
CA GLN A 164 -0.48 3.72 -16.43
C GLN A 164 -1.33 4.24 -15.28
N LYS A 165 -1.91 5.42 -15.48
CA LYS A 165 -2.74 6.13 -14.52
C LYS A 165 -3.51 5.09 -13.72
N VAL A 166 -3.37 5.16 -12.39
CA VAL A 166 -4.37 4.71 -11.42
C VAL A 166 -5.73 4.82 -12.12
N PRO A 167 -6.54 3.75 -12.19
CA PRO A 167 -7.83 3.83 -12.87
C PRO A 167 -8.50 5.07 -12.30
N GLU A 168 -8.76 6.06 -13.16
CA GLU A 168 -9.53 7.23 -12.76
C GLU A 168 -10.85 6.65 -12.29
N GLU A 169 -10.98 6.45 -10.97
CA GLU A 169 -12.23 6.12 -10.35
C GLU A 169 -13.08 7.37 -10.51
N THR A 170 -13.67 7.49 -11.70
CA THR A 170 -14.74 8.41 -11.99
C THR A 170 -15.81 8.14 -10.95
N GLY A 171 -16.20 9.18 -10.22
CA GLY A 171 -17.38 9.09 -9.37
C GLY A 171 -18.57 8.69 -10.21
N GLU A 172 -19.65 8.23 -9.58
CA GLU A 172 -20.90 7.85 -10.25
C GLU A 172 -21.42 8.98 -11.18
N ASP A 173 -21.01 10.23 -10.91
CA ASP A 173 -21.34 11.45 -11.66
C ASP A 173 -20.39 11.76 -12.85
N GLY A 174 -19.44 10.89 -13.17
CA GLY A 174 -18.45 11.09 -14.24
C GLY A 174 -17.43 12.21 -13.99
N ARG A 175 -17.41 12.78 -12.78
CA ARG A 175 -16.38 13.72 -12.33
C ARG A 175 -15.23 12.96 -11.66
N LEU A 176 -14.03 13.54 -11.73
CA LEU A 176 -12.91 13.13 -10.90
C LEU A 176 -13.31 13.32 -9.43
N LYS A 177 -13.21 12.25 -8.63
CA LYS A 177 -13.47 12.32 -7.19
C LYS A 177 -12.57 13.37 -6.55
N THR A 178 -13.13 14.16 -5.63
CA THR A 178 -12.29 15.09 -4.86
C THR A 178 -11.39 14.31 -3.90
N HIS A 179 -10.23 14.87 -3.53
CA HIS A 179 -9.33 14.18 -2.57
C HIS A 179 -10.04 13.82 -1.25
N ALA A 180 -10.99 14.65 -0.81
CA ALA A 180 -11.80 14.37 0.38
C ALA A 180 -12.71 13.15 0.19
N GLU A 181 -13.35 13.01 -0.97
CA GLU A 181 -14.16 11.84 -1.32
C GLU A 181 -13.30 10.58 -1.42
N VAL A 182 -12.15 10.66 -2.09
CA VAL A 182 -11.20 9.54 -2.20
C VAL A 182 -10.75 9.08 -0.81
N MET A 183 -10.38 10.02 0.08
CA MET A 183 -9.95 9.67 1.43
C MET A 183 -11.10 9.08 2.26
N ALA A 184 -12.33 9.59 2.10
CA ALA A 184 -13.50 9.04 2.78
C ALA A 184 -13.80 7.59 2.32
N GLU A 185 -13.69 7.32 1.02
CA GLU A 185 -13.87 5.98 0.46
C GLU A 185 -12.78 5.01 0.91
N ILE A 186 -11.52 5.45 0.94
CA ILE A 186 -10.40 4.64 1.43
C ILE A 186 -10.65 4.27 2.90
N ILE A 187 -10.97 5.26 3.75
CA ILE A 187 -11.25 5.02 5.16
C ILE A 187 -12.45 4.07 5.35
N ALA A 188 -13.51 4.24 4.55
CA ALA A 188 -14.67 3.35 4.60
C ALA A 188 -14.29 1.92 4.21
N LYS A 189 -13.55 1.72 3.10
CA LYS A 189 -13.06 0.40 2.67
C LYS A 189 -12.17 -0.22 3.73
N SER A 190 -11.18 0.52 4.27
CA SER A 190 -10.28 0.02 5.32
C SER A 190 -11.02 -0.42 6.58
N LYS A 191 -12.07 0.32 7.00
CA LYS A 191 -12.91 -0.07 8.14
C LYS A 191 -13.72 -1.33 7.85
N MET A 192 -14.33 -1.42 6.68
CA MET A 192 -15.09 -2.61 6.27
C MET A 192 -14.22 -3.86 6.29
N TYR A 193 -13.01 -3.81 5.70
CA TYR A 193 -12.09 -4.94 5.72
C TYR A 193 -11.59 -5.29 7.12
N ARG A 194 -11.38 -4.30 8.00
CA ARG A 194 -11.01 -4.55 9.39
C ARG A 194 -12.12 -5.29 10.14
N ASP A 195 -13.36 -4.86 9.94
CA ASP A 195 -14.54 -5.48 10.55
C ASP A 195 -14.81 -6.88 9.99
N GLU A 196 -14.59 -7.10 8.69
CA GLU A 196 -14.67 -8.42 8.06
C GLU A 196 -13.64 -9.39 8.65
N ARG A 197 -12.36 -8.98 8.75
CA ARG A 197 -11.33 -9.81 9.39
C ARG A 197 -11.63 -10.10 10.86
N ALA A 198 -12.20 -9.14 11.57
CA ALA A 198 -12.62 -9.35 12.96
C ALA A 198 -13.76 -10.38 13.03
N LYS A 199 -14.74 -10.32 12.12
CA LYS A 199 -15.81 -11.32 12.02
C LYS A 199 -15.26 -12.70 11.68
N ASP A 200 -14.36 -12.79 10.69
CA ASP A 200 -13.74 -14.06 10.31
C ASP A 200 -12.99 -14.68 11.50
N ARG A 201 -12.24 -13.88 12.27
CA ARG A 201 -11.57 -14.34 13.49
C ARG A 201 -12.57 -14.87 14.52
N LEU A 202 -13.63 -14.12 14.81
CA LEU A 202 -14.68 -14.55 15.74
C LEU A 202 -15.41 -15.81 15.27
N GLU A 203 -15.64 -15.97 13.96
CA GLU A 203 -16.23 -17.17 13.40
C GLU A 203 -15.30 -18.39 13.52
N MET A 204 -13.98 -18.18 13.38
CA MET A 204 -12.99 -19.24 13.56
C MET A 204 -12.89 -19.64 15.03
N GLU A 205 -12.83 -18.67 15.95
CA GLU A 205 -12.87 -18.92 17.40
C GLU A 205 -14.16 -19.65 17.82
N ALA A 206 -15.32 -19.22 17.31
CA ALA A 206 -16.58 -19.90 17.59
C ALA A 206 -16.64 -21.33 17.02
N LYS A 207 -15.89 -21.64 15.96
CA LYS A 207 -15.75 -23.01 15.44
C LYS A 207 -14.78 -23.83 16.29
N THR A 208 -13.67 -23.27 16.73
CA THR A 208 -12.72 -23.95 17.62
C THR A 208 -13.38 -24.29 18.96
N ASP A 209 -14.10 -23.35 19.57
CA ASP A 209 -14.80 -23.59 20.84
C ASP A 209 -15.84 -24.71 20.73
N LYS A 210 -16.55 -24.80 19.60
CA LYS A 210 -17.50 -25.89 19.32
C LYS A 210 -16.79 -27.24 19.16
N LEU A 211 -15.62 -27.25 18.52
CA LEU A 211 -14.82 -28.45 18.37
C LEU A 211 -14.24 -28.91 19.71
N ASP A 212 -13.76 -27.98 20.53
CA ASP A 212 -13.23 -28.27 21.86
C ASP A 212 -14.32 -28.81 22.78
N ALA A 213 -15.51 -28.21 22.78
CA ALA A 213 -16.67 -28.74 23.52
C ALA A 213 -17.07 -30.15 23.05
N ALA A 214 -17.09 -30.40 21.74
CA ALA A 214 -17.38 -31.73 21.21
C ALA A 214 -16.26 -32.74 21.53
N LEU A 215 -15.02 -32.27 21.61
CA LEU A 215 -13.87 -33.10 21.97
C LEU A 215 -13.96 -33.52 23.44
N ASP A 216 -14.30 -32.61 24.36
CA ASP A 216 -14.52 -32.89 25.78
C ASP A 216 -15.62 -33.95 26.00
N ASP A 217 -16.67 -33.95 25.18
CA ASP A 217 -17.73 -34.97 25.21
C ASP A 217 -17.24 -36.36 24.77
N ILE A 218 -16.34 -36.43 23.78
CA ILE A 218 -15.83 -37.69 23.20
C ILE A 218 -14.65 -38.26 24.01
N LEU A 219 -13.82 -37.39 24.59
CA LEU A 219 -12.62 -37.74 25.36
C LEU A 219 -12.84 -38.83 26.42
N PRO A 220 -13.90 -38.80 27.26
CA PRO A 220 -14.15 -39.85 28.25
C PRO A 220 -14.56 -41.19 27.61
N GLY A 221 -15.14 -41.18 26.40
CA GLY A 221 -15.44 -42.39 25.63
C GLY A 221 -14.21 -43.00 24.97
N LEU A 222 -13.27 -42.16 24.51
CA LEU A 222 -12.05 -42.59 23.83
C LEU A 222 -10.97 -43.08 24.82
N GLN A 223 -10.80 -42.42 25.96
CA GLN A 223 -9.84 -42.84 27.01
C GLN A 223 -10.21 -44.18 27.66
N LYS A 224 -11.49 -44.56 27.63
CA LYS A 224 -11.94 -45.89 28.09
C LYS A 224 -11.51 -47.03 27.16
N GLY A 225 -10.86 -46.71 26.03
CA GLY A 225 -10.54 -47.66 24.97
C GLY A 225 -11.82 -48.28 24.39
N PRO A 226 -11.73 -49.13 23.35
CA PRO A 226 -12.84 -50.01 23.07
C PRO A 226 -13.07 -50.81 24.36
N SER A 227 -14.19 -50.54 25.05
CA SER A 227 -14.75 -51.48 26.00
C SER A 227 -14.62 -52.85 25.36
N ARG A 228 -14.09 -53.82 26.09
CA ARG A 228 -13.97 -55.22 25.66
C ARG A 228 -15.32 -55.88 25.35
N ASN A 229 -16.37 -55.10 25.11
CA ASN A 229 -17.46 -55.45 24.22
C ASN A 229 -16.86 -55.63 22.82
N ALA A 230 -16.21 -56.78 22.62
CA ALA A 230 -15.85 -57.30 21.33
C ALA A 230 -17.03 -57.03 20.40
N VAL A 231 -16.79 -56.26 19.34
CA VAL A 231 -17.73 -56.20 18.22
C VAL A 231 -18.04 -57.64 17.89
N VAL A 232 -19.27 -58.08 18.16
CA VAL A 232 -19.69 -59.45 17.91
C VAL A 232 -19.76 -59.58 16.40
N GLN A 233 -18.62 -59.91 15.79
CA GLN A 233 -18.55 -60.19 14.36
C GLN A 233 -19.56 -61.28 14.06
N SER A 234 -20.37 -61.05 13.03
CA SER A 234 -21.34 -62.03 12.58
C SER A 234 -20.60 -63.29 12.09
N VAL A 235 -21.32 -64.40 12.00
CA VAL A 235 -20.73 -65.66 11.50
C VAL A 235 -20.22 -65.46 10.06
N ALA A 236 -20.94 -64.69 9.26
CA ALA A 236 -20.56 -64.34 7.88
C ALA A 236 -19.26 -63.51 7.81
N ASP A 237 -19.06 -62.55 8.72
CA ASP A 237 -17.82 -61.75 8.75
C ASP A 237 -16.61 -62.62 9.07
N LYS A 238 -16.76 -63.56 10.01
CA LYS A 238 -15.70 -64.51 10.37
C LYS A 238 -15.41 -65.51 9.24
N GLU A 239 -16.42 -65.90 8.48
CA GLU A 239 -16.25 -66.74 7.29
C GLU A 239 -15.55 -65.97 6.17
N TYR A 240 -15.92 -64.71 5.96
CA TYR A 240 -15.25 -63.83 5.00
C TYR A 240 -13.79 -63.59 5.37
N ASP A 241 -13.49 -63.29 6.63
CA ASP A 241 -12.11 -63.09 7.12
C ASP A 241 -11.27 -64.38 6.97
N LYS A 242 -11.85 -65.55 7.23
CA LYS A 242 -11.19 -66.85 6.98
C LYS A 242 -10.90 -67.06 5.50
N MET A 243 -11.90 -66.87 4.63
CA MET A 243 -11.72 -66.99 3.17
C MET A 243 -10.69 -65.98 2.65
N PHE A 244 -10.65 -64.77 3.21
CA PHE A 244 -9.66 -63.76 2.86
C PHE A 244 -8.25 -64.18 3.24
N VAL A 245 -8.05 -64.69 4.46
CA VAL A 245 -6.76 -65.23 4.91
C VAL A 245 -6.37 -66.46 4.09
N GLU A 246 -7.31 -67.34 3.78
CA GLU A 246 -7.10 -68.51 2.93
C GLU A 246 -6.65 -68.09 1.52
N LEU A 247 -7.38 -67.20 0.84
CA LEU A 247 -7.01 -66.68 -0.49
C LEU A 247 -5.69 -65.89 -0.52
N ALA A 248 -5.32 -65.26 0.60
CA ALA A 248 -4.05 -64.56 0.74
C ALA A 248 -2.88 -65.52 0.97
N THR A 249 -3.10 -66.62 1.68
CA THR A 249 -2.08 -67.63 2.01
C THR A 249 -1.96 -68.73 0.96
N GLU A 250 -2.99 -68.93 0.15
CA GLU A 250 -2.99 -69.84 -1.00
C GLU A 250 -1.90 -69.44 -2.00
N LYS A 251 -1.01 -70.38 -2.29
CA LYS A 251 0.05 -70.21 -3.30
C LYS A 251 -0.59 -70.13 -4.67
N ARG A 252 -0.70 -68.92 -5.22
CA ARG A 252 -1.12 -68.70 -6.61
C ARG A 252 -0.13 -69.37 -7.55
N ALA A 253 -0.63 -70.16 -8.50
CA ALA A 253 0.19 -70.71 -9.57
C ALA A 253 0.71 -69.57 -10.46
N ILE A 254 2.02 -69.57 -10.74
CA ILE A 254 2.60 -68.70 -11.75
C ILE A 254 2.16 -69.27 -13.11
N ALA A 255 1.53 -68.44 -13.94
CA ALA A 255 1.12 -68.86 -15.27
C ALA A 255 2.35 -69.36 -16.05
N THR A 256 2.34 -70.63 -16.44
CA THR A 256 3.34 -71.17 -17.36
C THR A 256 3.10 -70.64 -18.77
N ASP A 257 4.16 -70.60 -19.58
CA ASP A 257 4.14 -70.13 -20.97
C ASP A 257 2.94 -70.61 -21.80
N ARG A 258 2.56 -69.77 -22.77
CA ARG A 258 1.50 -69.94 -23.76
C ARG A 258 1.22 -71.41 -24.12
N LEU A 259 -0.06 -71.80 -24.12
CA LEU A 259 -0.52 -73.09 -24.64
C LEU A 259 -0.03 -73.28 -26.08
N LYS A 260 0.79 -74.31 -26.29
CA LYS A 260 1.37 -74.64 -27.60
C LYS A 260 0.28 -75.18 -28.53
N THR A 261 0.36 -74.82 -29.80
CA THR A 261 -0.53 -75.36 -30.83
C THR A 261 -0.23 -76.85 -31.08
N PRO A 262 -1.21 -77.65 -31.54
CA PRO A 262 -1.00 -79.09 -31.74
C PRO A 262 0.13 -79.40 -32.73
N GLU A 263 0.37 -78.52 -33.69
CA GLU A 263 1.48 -78.64 -34.65
C GLU A 263 2.86 -78.42 -34.01
N GLU A 264 2.98 -77.48 -33.08
CA GLU A 264 4.23 -77.20 -32.37
C GLU A 264 4.59 -78.31 -31.37
N VAL A 265 3.57 -78.94 -30.77
CA VAL A 265 3.73 -80.14 -29.93
C VAL A 265 4.23 -81.31 -30.78
N ASN A 266 3.63 -81.54 -31.96
CA ASN A 266 4.09 -82.56 -32.89
C ASN A 266 5.51 -82.30 -33.39
N ARG A 267 5.89 -81.05 -33.70
CA ARG A 267 7.28 -80.72 -34.07
C ARG A 267 8.27 -80.98 -32.94
N ARG A 268 7.92 -80.69 -31.68
CA ARG A 268 8.77 -81.04 -30.53
C ARG A 268 8.92 -82.55 -30.37
N HIS A 269 7.83 -83.32 -30.49
CA HIS A 269 7.90 -84.78 -30.41
C HIS A 269 8.72 -85.40 -31.55
N LEU A 270 8.57 -84.88 -32.77
CA LEU A 270 9.39 -85.28 -33.92
C LEU A 270 10.86 -84.88 -33.73
N GLY A 271 11.12 -83.68 -33.20
CA GLY A 271 12.46 -83.19 -32.85
C GLY A 271 13.12 -83.99 -31.70
N PHE A 272 12.34 -84.49 -30.76
CA PHE A 272 12.82 -85.37 -29.68
C PHE A 272 13.11 -86.77 -30.21
N ARG A 273 12.24 -87.32 -31.08
CA ARG A 273 12.48 -88.59 -31.77
C ARG A 273 13.72 -88.53 -32.65
N SER A 274 13.94 -87.44 -33.38
CA SER A 274 15.15 -87.28 -34.20
C SER A 274 16.42 -87.05 -33.36
N ARG A 275 16.35 -86.32 -32.25
CA ARG A 275 17.48 -86.19 -31.30
C ARG A 275 17.81 -87.50 -30.57
N CYS A 276 16.80 -88.28 -30.16
CA CYS A 276 17.02 -89.61 -29.60
C CYS A 276 17.58 -90.58 -30.66
N PHE A 277 17.13 -90.48 -31.91
CA PHE A 277 17.68 -91.28 -33.01
C PHE A 277 19.13 -90.90 -33.32
N LEU A 278 19.50 -89.61 -33.26
CA LEU A 278 20.89 -89.16 -33.40
C LEU A 278 21.79 -89.57 -32.21
N LEU A 279 21.27 -89.56 -30.98
CA LEU A 279 21.99 -90.01 -29.78
C LEU A 279 22.15 -91.55 -29.71
N PHE A 280 21.30 -92.30 -30.41
CA PHE A 280 21.38 -93.77 -30.49
C PHE A 280 22.26 -94.25 -31.65
N PHE A 281 22.64 -93.37 -32.58
CA PHE A 281 23.43 -93.69 -33.78
C PHE A 281 24.80 -92.98 -33.81
N CYS A 282 25.27 -92.51 -32.67
CA CYS A 282 26.63 -91.99 -32.47
C CYS A 282 27.33 -92.75 -31.34
#